data_AF-A0A0B7N1I6-F1
#
_entry.id   AF-A0A0B7N1I6-F1
#
_cell.length_a   1.000
_cell.length_b   1.000
_cell.length_c   1.000
_cell.angle_alpha   90.00
_cell.angle_beta   90.00
_cell.angle_gamma   90.00
#
_symmetry.space_group_name_H-M   'P 1'
#
loop_
_entity.id
_entity.type
_entity.pdbx_description
1 polymer ?
#
loop_
_entity_poly.entity_id
_entity_poly.type
_entity_poly.pdbx_seq_one_letter_code
_entity_poly.pdbx_strand_id
1 'polypeptide(L)'
;MPQQEHQLQEFLARKNQVLSSLVEFVDPERRDKSPKGFIDAPILDLMHIINQHPDYYTTSSCSGQVAVYCEGLEKDVDFNDPDAIEKTTKGGTWLYVSHDPIPMPKDNLDA
;
A
#
# COMPACT_ATOMS: atom_id res chain seq x y z
N MET A 1 -4.05 36.30 12.11
CA MET A 1 -4.71 35.37 13.04
C MET A 1 -5.79 34.52 12.36
N PRO A 2 -6.75 35.05 11.57
CA PRO A 2 -7.84 34.22 10.99
C PRO A 2 -7.36 33.16 9.98
N GLN A 3 -6.31 33.47 9.20
CA GLN A 3 -5.74 32.56 8.21
C GLN A 3 -5.08 31.32 8.83
N GLN A 4 -4.39 31.47 9.96
CA GLN A 4 -3.73 30.33 10.64
C GLN A 4 -4.75 29.35 11.24
N GLU A 5 -5.82 29.88 11.82
CA GLU A 5 -6.90 29.06 12.37
C GLU A 5 -7.64 28.30 11.26
N HIS A 6 -7.91 28.95 10.13
CA HIS A 6 -8.49 28.29 8.97
C HIS A 6 -7.61 27.16 8.42
N GLN A 7 -6.31 27.40 8.26
CA GLN A 7 -5.36 26.38 7.81
C GLN A 7 -5.28 25.18 8.76
N LEU A 8 -5.34 25.41 10.08
CA LEU A 8 -5.38 24.34 11.07
C LEU A 8 -6.65 23.49 10.93
N GLN A 9 -7.82 24.13 10.75
CA GLN A 9 -9.07 23.41 10.55
C GLN A 9 -9.06 22.58 9.26
N GLU A 10 -8.53 23.12 8.16
CA GLU A 10 -8.36 22.39 6.91
C GLU A 10 -7.44 21.17 7.08
N PHE A 11 -6.33 21.34 7.79
CA PHE A 11 -5.41 20.24 8.08
C PHE A 11 -6.09 19.14 8.90
N LEU A 12 -6.78 19.49 9.99
CA LEU A 12 -7.48 18.54 10.85
C LEU A 12 -8.58 17.79 10.09
N ALA A 13 -9.33 18.48 9.24
CA ALA A 13 -10.34 17.87 8.38
C ALA A 13 -9.72 16.84 7.44
N ARG A 14 -8.62 17.19 6.76
CA ARG A 14 -7.89 16.28 5.86
C ARG A 14 -7.29 15.09 6.61
N LYS A 15 -6.66 15.34 7.76
CA LYS A 15 -6.13 14.30 8.63
C LYS A 15 -7.21 13.28 8.98
N ASN A 16 -8.33 13.72 9.53
CA ASN A 16 -9.43 12.84 9.91
C ASN A 16 -10.01 12.06 8.72
N GLN A 17 -10.13 12.71 7.57
CA GLN A 17 -10.60 12.07 6.34
C GLN A 17 -9.62 10.98 5.87
N VAL A 18 -8.31 11.24 5.89
CA VAL A 18 -7.32 10.25 5.46
C VAL A 18 -7.30 9.09 6.43
N LEU A 19 -7.23 9.34 7.74
CA LEU A 19 -7.17 8.29 8.75
C LEU A 19 -8.39 7.36 8.71
N SER A 20 -9.59 7.88 8.45
CA SER A 20 -10.79 7.03 8.32
C SER A 20 -10.80 6.16 7.06
N SER A 21 -10.02 6.53 6.04
CA SER A 21 -9.88 5.77 4.80
C SER A 21 -8.77 4.71 4.81
N LEU A 22 -7.90 4.72 5.82
CA LEU A 22 -6.86 3.71 5.99
C LEU A 22 -7.46 2.40 6.51
N VAL A 23 -6.88 1.29 6.09
CA VAL A 23 -7.31 -0.06 6.45
C VAL A 23 -6.09 -0.79 7.03
N GLU A 24 -6.17 -1.26 8.27
CA GLU A 24 -5.02 -1.84 8.99
C GLU A 24 -4.86 -3.35 8.80
N PHE A 25 -5.94 -4.04 8.43
CA PHE A 25 -5.99 -5.49 8.27
C PHE A 25 -6.86 -5.85 7.07
N VAL A 26 -6.75 -7.09 6.59
CA VAL A 26 -7.59 -7.58 5.49
C VAL A 26 -9.06 -7.45 5.85
N ASP A 27 -9.79 -6.62 5.11
CA ASP A 27 -11.22 -6.37 5.27
C ASP A 27 -11.91 -6.60 3.90
N PRO A 28 -12.91 -7.50 3.81
CA PRO A 28 -13.60 -7.79 2.55
C PRO A 28 -14.47 -6.64 2.04
N GLU A 29 -14.90 -5.72 2.91
CA GLU A 29 -15.80 -4.61 2.56
C GLU A 29 -15.04 -3.28 2.37
N ARG A 30 -13.80 -3.21 2.88
CA ARG A 30 -13.00 -1.97 2.88
C ARG A 30 -11.60 -2.25 2.39
N ARG A 31 -11.17 -1.49 1.39
CA ARG A 31 -9.76 -1.42 0.97
C ARG A 31 -9.31 0.02 0.95
N ASP A 32 -8.09 0.26 1.40
CA ASP A 32 -7.45 1.54 1.19
C ASP A 32 -7.01 1.69 -0.28
N LYS A 33 -6.39 2.82 -0.61
CA LYS A 33 -5.98 3.13 -2.00
C LYS A 33 -4.65 2.49 -2.41
N SER A 34 -4.01 1.71 -1.55
CA SER A 34 -2.79 1.00 -1.90
C SER A 34 -3.11 -0.23 -2.77
N PRO A 35 -2.16 -0.74 -3.58
CA PRO A 35 -2.35 -1.99 -4.32
C PRO A 35 -2.65 -3.19 -3.41
N LYS A 36 -2.11 -3.21 -2.18
CA LYS A 36 -2.40 -4.26 -1.20
C LYS A 36 -3.80 -4.12 -0.61
N GLY A 37 -4.30 -2.89 -0.52
CA GLY A 37 -5.61 -2.53 0.03
C GLY A 37 -5.66 -2.45 1.56
N PHE A 38 -4.54 -2.67 2.24
CA PHE A 38 -4.39 -2.50 3.68
C PHE A 38 -2.91 -2.30 4.04
N ILE A 39 -2.67 -1.75 5.22
CA ILE A 39 -1.34 -1.41 5.74
C ILE A 39 -0.54 -2.68 6.04
N ASP A 40 0.77 -2.61 5.78
CA ASP A 40 1.70 -3.66 6.15
C ASP A 40 1.90 -3.76 7.66
N ALA A 41 1.70 -4.96 8.22
CA ALA A 41 1.84 -5.23 9.65
C ALA A 41 3.16 -4.71 10.26
N PRO A 42 4.34 -4.84 9.62
CA PRO A 42 5.61 -4.34 10.17
C PRO A 42 5.68 -2.83 10.43
N ILE A 43 4.82 -2.01 9.79
CA ILE A 43 4.82 -0.54 9.97
C ILE A 43 3.60 -0.02 10.73
N LEU A 44 2.69 -0.89 11.16
CA LEU A 44 1.48 -0.46 11.89
C LEU A 44 1.83 0.38 13.12
N ASP A 45 2.75 -0.09 13.97
CA ASP A 45 3.15 0.63 15.18
C ASP A 45 3.74 2.02 14.87
N LEU A 46 4.58 2.10 13.82
CA LEU A 46 5.14 3.37 13.37
C LEU A 46 4.05 4.34 12.89
N MET A 47 3.09 3.84 12.11
CA MET A 47 1.96 4.65 11.64
C MET A 47 1.12 5.14 12.81
N HIS A 48 0.84 4.30 13.81
CA HIS A 48 0.12 4.70 15.02
C HIS A 48 0.83 5.83 15.76
N ILE A 49 2.15 5.74 15.94
CA ILE A 49 2.95 6.78 16.60
C ILE A 49 2.86 8.10 15.84
N ILE A 50 3.02 8.08 14.50
CA ILE A 50 2.96 9.29 13.68
C ILE A 50 1.56 9.90 13.72
N ASN A 51 0.51 9.08 13.61
CA ASN A 51 -0.88 9.54 13.54
C ASN A 51 -1.42 10.12 14.84
N GLN A 52 -0.84 9.74 15.98
CA GLN A 52 -1.14 10.36 17.28
C GLN A 52 -0.59 11.79 17.39
N HIS A 53 0.40 12.18 16.59
CA HIS A 53 0.98 13.53 16.65
C HIS A 53 0.00 14.57 16.08
N PRO A 54 -0.26 15.71 16.76
CA PRO A 54 -1.25 16.70 16.30
C PRO A 54 -0.96 17.24 14.90
N ASP A 55 0.31 17.48 14.58
CA ASP A 55 0.73 18.15 13.34
C ASP A 55 1.15 17.21 12.21
N TYR A 56 1.07 15.88 12.40
CA TYR A 56 1.42 14.90 11.38
C TYR A 56 0.33 13.85 11.21
N TYR A 57 0.27 13.29 10.01
CA TYR A 57 -0.49 12.08 9.72
C TYR A 57 0.14 11.36 8.53
N THR A 58 -0.06 10.05 8.47
CA THR A 58 0.36 9.21 7.36
C THR A 58 -0.78 9.07 6.36
N THR A 59 -0.43 8.91 5.08
CA THR A 59 -1.34 8.41 4.04
C THR A 59 -1.13 6.90 3.86
N SER A 60 -1.65 6.34 2.76
CA SER A 60 -1.30 4.96 2.36
C SER A 60 0.21 4.79 2.30
N SER A 61 0.73 3.83 3.06
CA SER A 61 2.16 3.59 3.29
C SER A 61 2.43 2.09 3.26
N CYS A 62 3.65 1.68 2.93
CA CYS A 62 4.06 0.26 2.89
C CYS A 62 5.40 0.06 3.60
N SER A 63 5.68 -1.18 4.00
CA SER A 63 6.97 -1.59 4.60
C SER A 63 8.01 -2.00 3.56
N GLY A 64 7.68 -1.85 2.27
CA GLY A 64 8.44 -2.40 1.15
C GLY A 64 7.90 -3.74 0.67
N GLN A 65 8.17 -4.06 -0.59
CA GLN A 65 7.78 -5.32 -1.23
C GLN A 65 8.85 -5.77 -2.21
N VAL A 66 8.95 -7.08 -2.41
CA VAL A 66 9.72 -7.68 -3.51
C VAL A 66 8.75 -8.14 -4.58
N ALA A 67 9.05 -7.84 -5.83
CA ALA A 67 8.18 -8.19 -6.93
C ALA A 67 8.95 -8.62 -8.18
N VAL A 68 8.33 -9.51 -8.95
CA VAL A 68 8.75 -9.87 -10.30
C VAL A 68 7.74 -9.28 -11.26
N TYR A 69 8.21 -8.41 -12.15
CA TYR A 69 7.39 -7.71 -13.14
C TYR A 69 7.89 -8.04 -14.55
N CYS A 70 6.97 -8.29 -15.47
CA CYS A 70 7.26 -8.58 -16.86
C CYS A 70 6.58 -7.55 -17.76
N GLU A 71 7.38 -6.64 -18.32
CA GLU A 71 6.94 -5.66 -19.30
C GLU A 71 6.61 -6.34 -20.64
N GLY A 72 5.61 -5.84 -21.38
CA GLY A 72 5.25 -6.32 -22.71
C GLY A 72 4.52 -7.67 -22.74
N LEU A 73 4.27 -8.28 -21.58
CA LEU A 73 3.40 -9.43 -21.45
C LEU A 73 1.95 -8.96 -21.33
N GLU A 74 1.37 -8.52 -22.46
CA GLU A 74 -0.07 -8.34 -22.58
C GLU A 74 -0.70 -9.74 -22.55
N LYS A 75 -1.23 -10.16 -21.41
CA LYS A 75 -2.19 -11.26 -21.42
C LYS A 75 -3.42 -10.77 -22.17
N ASP A 76 -4.10 -11.67 -22.88
CA ASP A 76 -5.53 -11.54 -23.14
C ASP A 76 -6.22 -11.49 -21.76
N VAL A 77 -6.19 -10.30 -21.13
CA VAL A 77 -6.76 -10.08 -19.81
C VAL A 77 -8.26 -10.20 -19.97
N ASP A 78 -8.85 -11.20 -19.32
CA ASP A 78 -10.29 -11.23 -19.19
C ASP A 78 -10.70 -10.01 -18.37
N PHE A 79 -11.25 -9.00 -19.05
CA PHE A 79 -11.72 -7.76 -18.43
C PHE A 79 -12.83 -8.00 -17.39
N ASN A 80 -13.35 -9.22 -17.28
CA ASN A 80 -14.30 -9.63 -16.24
C ASN A 80 -13.65 -10.21 -14.98
N ASP A 81 -12.32 -10.42 -14.96
CA ASP A 81 -11.59 -10.81 -13.74
C ASP A 81 -11.23 -9.56 -12.93
N PRO A 82 -11.84 -9.32 -11.76
CA PRO A 82 -11.55 -8.15 -10.93
C PRO A 82 -10.09 -8.10 -10.44
N ASP A 83 -9.36 -9.21 -10.45
CA ASP A 83 -7.93 -9.27 -10.10
C ASP A 83 -7.00 -8.92 -11.28
N ALA A 84 -7.51 -8.81 -12.51
CA ALA A 84 -6.69 -8.53 -13.69
C ALA A 84 -6.15 -7.09 -13.72
N ILE A 85 -6.88 -6.15 -13.11
CA ILE A 85 -6.48 -4.74 -13.00
C ILE A 85 -5.32 -4.56 -12.02
N GLU A 86 -5.26 -5.36 -10.94
CA GLU A 86 -4.11 -5.37 -10.02
C GLU A 86 -2.87 -6.00 -10.66
N LYS A 87 -3.06 -6.98 -11.55
CA LYS A 87 -1.97 -7.69 -12.23
C LYS A 87 -1.33 -6.90 -13.35
N THR A 88 -1.93 -5.83 -13.86
CA THR A 88 -1.40 -5.08 -15.00
C THR A 88 -1.12 -3.62 -14.65
N THR A 89 0.13 -3.18 -14.84
CA THR A 89 0.45 -1.75 -14.74
C THR A 89 1.36 -1.38 -15.90
N LYS A 90 1.07 -0.27 -16.59
CA LYS A 90 1.94 0.35 -17.60
C LYS A 90 2.42 -0.58 -18.74
N GLY A 91 1.57 -1.50 -19.21
CA GLY A 91 1.91 -2.37 -20.35
C GLY A 91 2.68 -3.65 -19.97
N GLY A 92 2.60 -4.08 -18.70
CA GLY A 92 3.20 -5.32 -18.24
C GLY A 92 2.47 -5.94 -17.05
N THR A 93 2.86 -7.16 -16.70
CA THR A 93 2.19 -8.00 -15.71
C THR A 93 3.06 -8.23 -14.47
N TRP A 94 2.48 -8.08 -13.28
CA TRP A 94 3.09 -8.56 -12.03
C TRP A 94 3.00 -10.09 -11.98
N LEU A 95 4.15 -10.75 -12.00
CA LEU A 95 4.26 -12.22 -11.93
C LEU A 95 4.29 -12.71 -10.47
N TYR A 96 4.82 -11.88 -9.58
CA TYR A 96 4.95 -12.19 -8.17
C TYR A 96 5.06 -10.90 -7.35
N VAL A 97 4.45 -10.88 -6.17
CA VAL A 97 4.56 -9.81 -5.17
C VAL A 97 4.61 -10.44 -3.78
N SER A 98 5.57 -10.03 -2.94
CA SER A 98 5.67 -10.40 -1.53
C SER A 98 6.00 -9.18 -0.68
N HIS A 99 5.30 -9.03 0.43
CA HIS A 99 5.63 -8.07 1.49
C HIS A 99 6.47 -8.72 2.62
N ASP A 100 6.68 -10.04 2.53
CA ASP A 100 7.51 -10.80 3.47
C ASP A 100 8.93 -11.03 2.92
N PRO A 101 9.94 -11.17 3.80
CA PRO A 101 11.29 -11.54 3.40
C PRO A 101 11.33 -12.83 2.59
N ILE A 102 12.01 -12.81 1.45
CA ILE A 102 12.18 -13.99 0.59
C ILE A 102 13.47 -14.70 0.99
N PRO A 103 13.43 -16.00 1.35
CA PRO A 103 14.63 -16.76 1.64
C PRO A 103 15.48 -16.90 0.37
N MET A 104 16.78 -16.62 0.48
CA MET A 104 17.70 -16.91 -0.62
C MET A 104 17.82 -18.44 -0.77
N PRO A 105 17.79 -18.96 -2.02
CA PRO A 105 18.13 -20.35 -2.27
C PRO A 105 19.51 -20.62 -1.67
N LYS A 106 19.66 -21.74 -0.96
CA LYS A 106 20.99 -22.20 -0.56
C LYS A 106 21.71 -22.60 -1.83
N ASP A 107 22.84 -21.95 -2.13
CA ASP A 107 23.73 -22.42 -3.18
C ASP A 107 24.01 -23.89 -2.92
N ASN A 108 23.77 -24.76 -3.91
CA ASN A 108 24.33 -26.10 -3.89
C ASN A 108 25.85 -25.93 -4.03
N LEU A 109 26.53 -25.71 -2.91
CA LEU A 109 28.00 -25.65 -2.78
C LEU A 109 28.65 -27.03 -2.89
N ASP A 110 27.91 -28.05 -3.32
CA ASP A 110 28.35 -29.44 -3.45
C ASP A 110 28.37 -29.91 -4.92
N ALA A 111 28.93 -29.10 -5.83
CA ALA A 111 29.25 -29.53 -7.20
C ALA A 111 30.76 -29.47 -7.46
#